data_AF-A0A3P6E1P7-F1
#
_entry.id   AF-A0A3P6E1P7-F1
#
_cell.length_a   1.000
_cell.length_b   1.000
_cell.length_c   1.000
_cell.angle_alpha   90.00
_cell.angle_beta   90.00
_cell.angle_gamma   90.00
#
_symmetry.space_group_name_H-M   'P 1'
#
loop_
_entity.id
_entity.type
_entity.pdbx_description
1 polymer ?
#
loop_
_entity_poly.entity_id
_entity_poly.type
_entity_poly.pdbx_seq_one_letter_code
_entity_poly.pdbx_strand_id
1 'polypeptide(L)'
;MDSHKRSLGFISLAFLFITCSSAEFLIQQVTEGKGTENNSYYNVEANLGKLTRAFREERPSSKIVTIAGYSVIKGRFEPYESSVFEAAGYRWRLVLYVIGNKNDGGAGHISLYVRMEETESLPYGWEVNVDLKLFVHNPKTHKYLTVTDGTVKRYNAAKKEWGFGKLISLSIFENTNNGYIVQDTCSFGAEILIVKPAEIQEKVTFISNPPHNVFTWKILRFSSLEDKFYYSADFLVGDRYWRLGFNPKGDGDGRPHALPLFLFAQGFKENAVATNTWGAVNLRLKNQRNSNHRQLYSAAWYPIRSDYGVGVNNIILLSDLKDPSKGYLVNDAIIFEAEMVKVSVTNIVSV
;
A
#
# COMPACT_ATOMS: atom_id res chain seq x y z
N MET A 1 4.03 -57.76 29.05
CA MET A 1 2.57 -57.60 28.85
C MET A 1 2.18 -56.37 29.64
N ASP A 2 2.13 -55.26 28.92
CA ASP A 2 1.98 -53.89 29.42
C ASP A 2 0.62 -53.63 30.04
N SER A 3 0.56 -52.78 31.06
CA SER A 3 -0.55 -51.84 31.20
C SER A 3 -0.19 -50.60 32.05
N HIS A 4 -0.69 -49.48 31.55
CA HIS A 4 -0.55 -48.08 31.94
C HIS A 4 -1.00 -47.68 33.35
N LYS A 5 -0.46 -46.54 33.84
CA LYS A 5 -1.18 -45.28 34.18
C LYS A 5 -0.16 -44.17 34.55
N ARG A 6 0.07 -43.17 33.70
CA ARG A 6 -0.60 -41.85 33.55
C ARG A 6 -0.25 -40.82 34.65
N SER A 7 0.38 -39.72 34.23
CA SER A 7 0.12 -38.37 34.76
C SER A 7 0.22 -37.33 33.65
N LEU A 8 -0.79 -36.46 33.60
CA LEU A 8 -1.01 -35.34 32.67
C LEU A 8 -0.12 -34.13 33.02
N GLY A 9 0.19 -33.31 32.01
CA GLY A 9 0.68 -31.94 32.20
C GLY A 9 1.01 -31.25 30.89
N PHE A 10 0.08 -30.42 30.43
CA PHE A 10 -0.02 -29.76 29.13
C PHE A 10 0.90 -28.53 28.96
N ILE A 11 1.13 -28.20 27.68
CA ILE A 11 1.52 -26.89 27.09
C ILE A 11 3.00 -26.48 27.25
N SER A 12 3.78 -26.77 26.20
CA SER A 12 4.95 -25.95 25.87
C SER A 12 4.54 -24.99 24.75
N LEU A 13 4.50 -23.70 25.10
CA LEU A 13 4.18 -22.59 24.21
C LEU A 13 5.45 -22.20 23.43
N ALA A 14 5.29 -22.07 22.12
CA ALA A 14 6.35 -21.78 21.16
C ALA A 14 7.05 -20.43 21.42
N PHE A 15 8.38 -20.42 21.36
CA PHE A 15 9.15 -19.25 20.96
C PHE A 15 9.99 -19.62 19.74
N LEU A 16 9.47 -19.28 18.57
CA LEU A 16 10.18 -19.34 17.30
C LEU A 16 11.07 -18.10 17.19
N PHE A 17 12.39 -18.30 17.15
CA PHE A 17 13.32 -17.31 16.61
C PHE A 17 13.11 -17.24 15.09
N ILE A 18 12.52 -16.16 14.60
CA ILE A 18 12.50 -15.87 13.15
C ILE A 18 13.69 -14.95 12.87
N THR A 19 14.81 -15.54 12.50
CA THR A 19 15.81 -14.85 11.68
C THR A 19 15.28 -14.83 10.25
N CYS A 20 15.28 -13.65 9.66
CA CYS A 20 14.73 -13.37 8.34
C CYS A 20 15.57 -14.07 7.25
N SER A 21 15.18 -15.27 6.81
CA SER A 21 15.73 -15.95 5.63
C SER A 21 14.83 -17.11 5.12
N SER A 22 13.53 -16.87 4.91
CA SER A 22 12.63 -17.89 4.33
C SER A 22 11.61 -17.38 3.30
N ALA A 23 11.71 -16.13 2.86
CA ALA A 23 10.85 -15.62 1.78
C ALA A 23 11.25 -16.13 0.38
N GLU A 24 12.45 -16.69 0.21
CA GLU A 24 12.93 -17.22 -1.09
C GLU A 24 12.87 -18.76 -1.21
N PHE A 25 12.53 -19.49 -0.15
CA PHE A 25 12.49 -20.97 -0.18
C PHE A 25 11.07 -21.57 -0.10
N LEU A 26 10.03 -20.73 -0.07
CA LEU A 26 8.62 -21.15 -0.03
C LEU A 26 7.86 -20.91 -1.35
N ILE A 27 8.56 -20.54 -2.42
CA ILE A 27 7.98 -20.39 -3.77
C ILE A 27 8.25 -21.62 -4.68
N GLN A 28 9.03 -22.61 -4.25
CA GLN A 28 9.46 -23.71 -5.15
C GLN A 28 9.05 -25.15 -4.75
N GLN A 29 8.12 -25.35 -3.80
CA GLN A 29 7.64 -26.71 -3.44
C GLN A 29 6.12 -26.87 -3.33
N VAL A 30 5.30 -25.97 -3.92
CA VAL A 30 3.83 -26.15 -4.00
C VAL A 30 3.33 -26.16 -5.45
N THR A 31 4.13 -26.70 -6.37
CA THR A 31 3.66 -27.09 -7.71
C THR A 31 4.16 -28.50 -8.00
N GLU A 32 3.48 -29.49 -7.42
CA GLU A 32 3.27 -30.83 -7.99
C GLU A 32 2.41 -31.66 -7.03
N GLY A 33 1.14 -31.89 -7.38
CA GLY A 33 0.37 -32.99 -6.81
C GLY A 33 -1.08 -32.72 -6.41
N LYS A 34 -1.98 -33.09 -7.34
CA LYS A 34 -3.38 -33.55 -7.15
C LYS A 34 -4.48 -32.49 -7.07
N GLY A 35 -5.34 -32.55 -8.09
CA GLY A 35 -6.35 -31.55 -8.38
C GLY A 35 -7.69 -31.73 -7.68
N THR A 36 -8.50 -30.69 -7.85
CA THR A 36 -9.96 -30.69 -7.85
C THR A 36 -10.41 -29.33 -8.39
N GLU A 37 -11.55 -29.35 -9.09
CA GLU A 37 -12.11 -28.28 -9.91
C GLU A 37 -12.36 -26.97 -9.13
N ASN A 38 -11.95 -25.82 -9.71
CA ASN A 38 -12.79 -24.64 -9.97
C ASN A 38 -11.98 -23.34 -10.15
N ASN A 39 -12.55 -22.49 -11.01
CA ASN A 39 -12.26 -21.07 -11.24
C ASN A 39 -11.02 -20.73 -12.06
N SER A 40 -11.27 -20.67 -13.38
CA SER A 40 -10.45 -19.97 -14.36
C SER A 40 -10.31 -18.49 -13.99
N TYR A 41 -9.18 -18.12 -13.40
CA TYR A 41 -8.67 -16.76 -13.41
C TYR A 41 -7.58 -16.62 -14.47
N TYR A 42 -7.69 -15.49 -15.17
CA TYR A 42 -7.01 -15.03 -16.37
C TYR A 42 -5.49 -15.29 -16.46
N ASN A 43 -5.07 -15.84 -17.61
CA ASN A 43 -3.69 -15.68 -18.10
C ASN A 43 -3.48 -14.20 -18.47
N VAL A 44 -2.64 -13.52 -17.70
CA VAL A 44 -2.12 -12.19 -18.05
C VAL A 44 -0.81 -12.40 -18.80
N GLU A 45 -0.90 -12.56 -20.12
CA GLU A 45 0.23 -12.23 -21.00
C GLU A 45 0.21 -10.73 -21.23
N ALA A 46 1.32 -10.06 -20.90
CA ALA A 46 1.55 -8.66 -21.18
C ALA A 46 1.33 -8.37 -22.67
N ASN A 47 0.18 -7.78 -23.01
CA ASN A 47 -0.18 -7.40 -24.37
C ASN A 47 -0.39 -5.88 -24.40
N LEU A 48 0.58 -5.14 -24.92
CA LEU A 48 0.35 -3.79 -25.41
C LEU A 48 -0.72 -3.85 -26.52
N GLY A 49 -1.84 -3.15 -26.34
CA GLY A 49 -2.77 -2.78 -27.42
C GLY A 49 -3.78 -3.85 -27.88
N LYS A 50 -4.00 -4.94 -27.13
CA LYS A 50 -5.06 -5.90 -27.46
C LYS A 50 -6.35 -5.56 -26.71
N LEU A 51 -7.45 -5.39 -27.46
CA LEU A 51 -8.80 -5.26 -26.92
C LEU A 51 -9.11 -6.43 -25.96
N THR A 52 -9.29 -6.10 -24.69
CA THR A 52 -9.71 -7.00 -23.61
C THR A 52 -11.23 -6.96 -23.50
N ARG A 53 -11.83 -8.14 -23.36
CA ARG A 53 -13.28 -8.33 -23.21
C ARG A 53 -13.53 -9.18 -21.98
N ALA A 54 -14.37 -8.70 -21.07
CA ALA A 54 -14.74 -9.41 -19.85
C ALA A 54 -16.23 -9.24 -19.57
N PHE A 55 -16.82 -10.19 -18.86
CA PHE A 55 -18.18 -10.06 -18.38
C PHE A 55 -18.17 -9.65 -16.91
N ARG A 56 -19.01 -8.69 -16.54
CA ARG A 56 -19.26 -8.31 -15.14
C ARG A 56 -20.75 -8.06 -14.91
N GLU A 57 -21.21 -8.15 -13.67
CA GLU A 57 -22.62 -7.93 -13.32
C GLU A 57 -22.90 -6.44 -13.05
N GLU A 58 -21.89 -5.71 -12.60
CA GLU A 58 -21.98 -4.30 -12.25
C GLU A 58 -22.18 -3.44 -13.51
N ARG A 59 -23.22 -2.60 -13.44
CA ARG A 59 -23.50 -1.60 -14.46
C ARG A 59 -22.33 -0.60 -14.62
N PRO A 60 -22.17 0.02 -15.79
CA PRO A 60 -21.23 1.13 -15.96
C PRO A 60 -21.60 2.31 -15.07
N SER A 61 -20.59 3.03 -14.58
CA SER A 61 -20.76 4.11 -13.60
C SER A 61 -21.08 5.48 -14.21
N SER A 62 -20.77 5.75 -15.48
CA SER A 62 -20.93 7.08 -16.07
C SER A 62 -22.23 7.27 -16.86
N LYS A 63 -22.54 6.36 -17.79
CA LYS A 63 -23.75 6.47 -18.64
C LYS A 63 -24.21 5.12 -19.13
N ILE A 64 -25.53 4.97 -19.21
CA ILE A 64 -26.21 3.94 -20.01
C ILE A 64 -27.10 4.65 -21.02
N VAL A 65 -27.09 4.14 -22.26
CA VAL A 65 -28.02 4.50 -23.33
C VAL A 65 -28.74 3.24 -23.74
N THR A 66 -30.07 3.30 -23.72
CA THR A 66 -30.95 2.23 -24.15
C THR A 66 -31.66 2.65 -25.42
N ILE A 67 -31.55 1.82 -26.46
CA ILE A 67 -32.32 1.99 -27.70
C ILE A 67 -33.49 1.02 -27.63
N ALA A 68 -34.71 1.55 -27.57
CA ALA A 68 -35.94 0.80 -27.76
C ALA A 68 -36.42 1.03 -29.19
N GLY A 69 -36.51 -0.04 -30.00
CA GLY A 69 -36.73 0.07 -31.44
C GLY A 69 -35.46 -0.14 -32.27
N TYR A 70 -34.54 -1.02 -31.87
CA TYR A 70 -33.28 -1.26 -32.57
C TYR A 70 -33.49 -1.61 -34.06
N SER A 71 -34.55 -2.36 -34.38
CA SER A 71 -34.92 -2.73 -35.74
C SER A 71 -35.06 -1.54 -36.69
N VAL A 72 -35.45 -0.35 -36.20
CA VAL A 72 -35.60 0.87 -36.99
C VAL A 72 -34.25 1.45 -37.44
N ILE A 73 -33.25 1.35 -36.57
CA ILE A 73 -31.90 1.88 -36.83
C ILE A 73 -30.95 0.81 -37.37
N LYS A 74 -31.35 -0.47 -37.35
CA LYS A 74 -30.59 -1.56 -37.94
C LYS A 74 -30.22 -1.23 -39.39
N GLY A 75 -28.93 -1.30 -39.72
CA GLY A 75 -28.44 -1.01 -41.07
C GLY A 75 -28.18 0.47 -41.38
N ARG A 76 -28.50 1.41 -40.47
CA ARG A 76 -28.23 2.84 -40.65
C ARG A 76 -26.73 3.14 -40.56
N PHE A 77 -26.26 4.04 -41.43
CA PHE A 77 -24.86 4.42 -41.50
C PHE A 77 -24.54 5.63 -40.61
N GLU A 78 -25.56 6.44 -40.31
CA GLU A 78 -25.48 7.59 -39.43
C GLU A 78 -25.28 7.13 -37.99
N PRO A 79 -24.35 7.72 -37.23
CA PRO A 79 -24.23 7.40 -35.82
C PRO A 79 -25.43 7.95 -35.04
N TYR A 80 -25.85 7.20 -34.02
CA TYR A 80 -26.67 7.76 -32.96
C TYR A 80 -25.78 8.48 -31.95
N GLU A 81 -26.17 9.69 -31.61
CA GLU A 81 -25.48 10.54 -30.65
C GLU A 81 -26.37 10.72 -29.41
N SER A 82 -25.86 10.33 -28.23
CA SER A 82 -26.65 10.42 -26.99
C SER A 82 -26.88 11.87 -26.56
N SER A 83 -27.71 12.07 -25.53
CA SER A 83 -27.67 13.34 -24.78
C SER A 83 -26.26 13.57 -24.22
N VAL A 84 -25.88 14.84 -24.06
CA VAL A 84 -24.70 15.19 -23.25
C VAL A 84 -24.93 14.69 -21.82
N PHE A 85 -23.87 14.21 -21.17
CA PHE A 85 -23.88 13.81 -19.77
C PHE A 85 -22.59 14.25 -19.09
N GLU A 86 -22.66 14.47 -17.78
CA GLU A 86 -21.50 14.83 -16.98
C GLU A 86 -20.90 13.58 -16.33
N ALA A 87 -19.57 13.46 -16.40
CA ALA A 87 -18.83 12.43 -15.69
C ALA A 87 -17.43 12.94 -15.35
N ALA A 88 -17.02 12.72 -14.11
CA ALA A 88 -15.69 13.06 -13.60
C ALA A 88 -15.25 14.52 -13.88
N GLY A 89 -16.20 15.46 -13.79
CA GLY A 89 -15.97 16.91 -13.96
C GLY A 89 -15.95 17.41 -15.40
N TYR A 90 -16.25 16.55 -16.38
CA TYR A 90 -16.30 16.93 -17.80
C TYR A 90 -17.62 16.50 -18.44
N ARG A 91 -17.90 17.06 -19.61
CA ARG A 91 -19.10 16.78 -20.40
C ARG A 91 -18.78 15.88 -21.57
N TRP A 92 -19.62 14.87 -21.77
CA TRP A 92 -19.38 13.77 -22.68
C TRP A 92 -20.64 13.40 -23.46
N ARG A 93 -20.44 12.66 -24.55
CA ARG A 93 -21.50 12.07 -25.36
C ARG A 93 -21.08 10.68 -25.83
N LEU A 94 -22.03 9.75 -25.90
CA LEU A 94 -21.83 8.46 -26.57
C LEU A 94 -22.19 8.57 -28.05
N VAL A 95 -21.30 8.05 -28.90
CA VAL A 95 -21.47 8.01 -30.37
C VAL A 95 -21.49 6.56 -30.80
N LEU A 96 -22.67 6.08 -31.19
CA LEU A 96 -22.95 4.68 -31.52
C LEU A 96 -23.09 4.50 -33.02
N TYR A 97 -22.23 3.69 -33.63
CA TYR A 97 -22.33 3.27 -35.02
C TYR A 97 -22.84 1.83 -35.08
N VAL A 98 -24.10 1.65 -35.44
CA VAL A 98 -24.75 0.33 -35.44
C VAL A 98 -24.22 -0.60 -36.55
N ILE A 99 -23.76 -0.07 -37.69
CA ILE A 99 -23.06 -0.85 -38.73
C ILE A 99 -21.53 -0.70 -38.70
N GLY A 100 -21.04 -0.01 -37.67
CA GLY A 100 -19.64 0.21 -37.40
C GLY A 100 -19.02 1.43 -38.09
N ASN A 101 -17.98 1.97 -37.46
CA ASN A 101 -17.19 3.08 -37.99
C ASN A 101 -16.11 2.54 -38.94
N LYS A 102 -16.33 2.70 -40.26
CA LYS A 102 -15.42 2.20 -41.29
C LYS A 102 -14.02 2.82 -41.23
N ASN A 103 -13.92 4.08 -40.78
CA ASN A 103 -12.64 4.79 -40.67
C ASN A 103 -11.75 4.22 -39.57
N ASP A 104 -12.33 3.44 -38.65
CA ASP A 104 -11.65 2.77 -37.53
C ASP A 104 -11.76 1.24 -37.66
N GLY A 105 -11.93 0.73 -38.89
CA GLY A 105 -11.99 -0.70 -39.17
C GLY A 105 -13.19 -1.44 -38.57
N GLY A 106 -14.25 -0.73 -38.19
CA GLY A 106 -15.43 -1.26 -37.51
C GLY A 106 -16.43 -2.01 -38.39
N ALA A 107 -16.13 -2.22 -39.68
CA ALA A 107 -17.04 -2.92 -40.58
C ALA A 107 -17.47 -4.29 -40.01
N GLY A 108 -18.77 -4.58 -40.05
CA GLY A 108 -19.34 -5.82 -39.51
C GLY A 108 -19.44 -5.86 -37.98
N HIS A 109 -19.18 -4.76 -37.29
CA HIS A 109 -19.25 -4.63 -35.83
C HIS A 109 -20.13 -3.45 -35.45
N ILE A 110 -20.64 -3.48 -34.22
CA ILE A 110 -21.07 -2.25 -33.56
C ILE A 110 -19.81 -1.53 -33.08
N SER A 111 -19.74 -0.23 -33.34
CA SER A 111 -18.71 0.65 -32.78
C SER A 111 -19.34 1.62 -31.79
N LEU A 112 -18.61 1.93 -30.72
CA LEU A 112 -19.03 2.89 -29.72
C LEU A 112 -17.85 3.77 -29.33
N TYR A 113 -18.12 5.05 -29.19
CA TYR A 113 -17.14 6.06 -28.81
C TYR A 113 -17.70 6.97 -27.72
N VAL A 114 -16.79 7.59 -26.98
CA VAL A 114 -17.04 8.70 -26.08
C VAL A 114 -16.39 9.93 -26.68
N ARG A 115 -17.18 10.97 -26.89
CA ARG A 115 -16.72 12.30 -27.33
C ARG A 115 -16.83 13.28 -26.18
N MET A 116 -15.81 14.10 -26.01
CA MET A 116 -15.81 15.20 -25.05
C MET A 116 -16.50 16.42 -25.67
N GLU A 117 -17.38 17.06 -24.91
CA GLU A 117 -18.23 18.19 -25.33
C GLU A 117 -17.85 19.45 -24.55
N GLU A 118 -18.28 20.61 -25.06
CA GLU A 118 -18.07 21.93 -24.42
C GLU A 118 -16.59 22.25 -24.11
N THR A 119 -15.70 21.69 -24.93
CA THR A 119 -14.24 21.80 -24.77
C THR A 119 -13.70 23.21 -25.02
N GLU A 120 -14.52 24.09 -25.58
CA GLU A 120 -14.21 25.49 -25.87
C GLU A 120 -14.09 26.31 -24.57
N SER A 121 -14.68 25.82 -23.48
CA SER A 121 -14.56 26.41 -22.14
C SER A 121 -13.26 26.03 -21.43
N LEU A 122 -12.50 25.06 -21.96
CA LEU A 122 -11.28 24.55 -21.33
C LEU A 122 -10.07 25.42 -21.67
N PRO A 123 -9.07 25.49 -20.76
CA PRO A 123 -7.88 26.31 -20.98
C PRO A 123 -7.11 25.88 -22.23
N TYR A 124 -6.41 26.83 -22.85
CA TYR A 124 -5.51 26.52 -23.97
C TYR A 124 -4.49 25.44 -23.57
N GLY A 125 -4.32 24.43 -24.42
CA GLY A 125 -3.43 23.30 -24.14
C GLY A 125 -3.99 22.27 -23.15
N TRP A 126 -5.29 22.28 -22.88
CA TRP A 126 -5.93 21.30 -22.00
C TRP A 126 -5.65 19.85 -22.43
N GLU A 127 -5.56 18.99 -21.42
CA GLU A 127 -5.40 17.56 -21.59
C GLU A 127 -6.19 16.84 -20.50
N VAL A 128 -6.93 15.81 -20.92
CA VAL A 128 -7.67 14.94 -20.01
C VAL A 128 -7.32 13.50 -20.33
N ASN A 129 -6.64 12.85 -19.39
CA ASN A 129 -6.24 11.46 -19.51
C ASN A 129 -7.31 10.56 -18.88
N VAL A 130 -7.80 9.58 -19.63
CA VAL A 130 -8.98 8.77 -19.25
C VAL A 130 -8.68 7.28 -19.34
N ASP A 131 -8.94 6.52 -18.28
CA ASP A 131 -9.18 5.08 -18.40
C ASP A 131 -10.63 4.87 -18.86
N LEU A 132 -10.78 4.36 -20.09
CA LEU A 132 -12.07 4.22 -20.76
C LEU A 132 -12.48 2.75 -20.83
N LYS A 133 -13.68 2.46 -20.34
CA LYS A 133 -14.36 1.17 -20.52
C LYS A 133 -15.72 1.40 -21.17
N LEU A 134 -16.03 0.58 -22.17
CA LEU A 134 -17.29 0.61 -22.90
C LEU A 134 -18.05 -0.70 -22.72
N PHE A 135 -19.38 -0.62 -22.73
CA PHE A 135 -20.22 -1.73 -22.28
C PHE A 135 -21.32 -2.04 -23.27
N VAL A 136 -21.66 -3.34 -23.37
CA VAL A 136 -22.88 -3.84 -24.01
C VAL A 136 -23.63 -4.69 -22.99
N HIS A 137 -24.86 -4.30 -22.67
CA HIS A 137 -25.68 -5.05 -21.72
C HIS A 137 -26.24 -6.32 -22.36
N ASN A 138 -26.21 -7.43 -21.63
CA ASN A 138 -26.86 -8.67 -21.98
C ASN A 138 -27.94 -8.99 -20.95
N PRO A 139 -29.20 -8.54 -21.17
CA PRO A 139 -30.31 -8.79 -20.25
C PRO A 139 -30.54 -10.27 -19.93
N LYS A 140 -30.27 -11.18 -20.86
CA LYS A 140 -30.49 -12.63 -20.67
C LYS A 140 -29.57 -13.22 -19.61
N THR A 141 -28.35 -12.70 -19.48
CA THR A 141 -27.36 -13.19 -18.50
C THR A 141 -27.20 -12.26 -17.31
N HIS A 142 -27.91 -11.14 -17.28
CA HIS A 142 -27.76 -10.07 -16.29
C HIS A 142 -26.32 -9.55 -16.17
N LYS A 143 -25.57 -9.56 -17.29
CA LYS A 143 -24.16 -9.17 -17.35
C LYS A 143 -23.92 -8.11 -18.41
N TYR A 144 -22.83 -7.39 -18.25
CA TYR A 144 -22.30 -6.46 -19.23
C TYR A 144 -21.03 -7.04 -19.84
N LEU A 145 -20.99 -7.09 -21.17
CA LEU A 145 -19.73 -7.21 -21.90
C LEU A 145 -18.99 -5.89 -21.73
N THR A 146 -17.87 -5.93 -21.02
CA THR A 146 -16.93 -4.82 -20.82
C THR A 146 -15.83 -4.91 -21.86
N VAL A 147 -15.53 -3.79 -22.52
CA VAL A 147 -14.50 -3.66 -23.54
C VAL A 147 -13.55 -2.53 -23.17
N THR A 148 -12.25 -2.82 -23.17
CA THR A 148 -11.15 -1.86 -22.97
C THR A 148 -9.90 -2.36 -23.70
N ASP A 149 -8.87 -1.54 -23.86
CA ASP A 149 -7.56 -1.98 -24.36
C ASP A 149 -6.43 -1.75 -23.34
N GLY A 150 -6.78 -1.38 -22.10
CA GLY A 150 -5.82 -1.15 -21.01
C GLY A 150 -4.95 0.10 -21.20
N THR A 151 -5.22 0.93 -22.21
CA THR A 151 -4.46 2.15 -22.48
C THR A 151 -5.20 3.39 -22.02
N VAL A 152 -4.44 4.37 -21.53
CA VAL A 152 -4.97 5.69 -21.17
C VAL A 152 -5.28 6.47 -22.44
N LYS A 153 -6.49 7.03 -22.51
CA LYS A 153 -6.98 7.86 -23.61
C LYS A 153 -6.69 9.32 -23.32
N ARG A 154 -5.78 9.90 -24.08
CA ARG A 154 -5.44 11.32 -24.01
C ARG A 154 -6.42 12.13 -24.85
N TYR A 155 -7.37 12.79 -24.19
CA TYR A 155 -8.25 13.76 -24.83
C TYR A 155 -7.57 15.13 -24.84
N ASN A 156 -7.63 15.81 -25.97
CA ASN A 156 -7.12 17.17 -26.15
C ASN A 156 -7.83 17.84 -27.34
N ALA A 157 -7.46 19.09 -27.65
CA ALA A 157 -8.05 19.85 -28.76
C ALA A 157 -7.98 19.13 -30.11
N ALA A 158 -6.93 18.35 -30.38
CA ALA A 158 -6.75 17.59 -31.63
C ALA A 158 -7.49 16.24 -31.63
N LYS A 159 -7.74 15.64 -30.45
CA LYS A 159 -8.36 14.33 -30.31
C LYS A 159 -9.40 14.35 -29.17
N LYS A 160 -10.65 14.69 -29.52
CA LYS A 160 -11.78 14.81 -28.59
C LYS A 160 -12.64 13.55 -28.47
N GLU A 161 -12.35 12.50 -29.24
CA GLU A 161 -13.16 11.28 -29.30
C GLU A 161 -12.29 10.03 -29.28
N TRP A 162 -12.63 9.11 -28.38
CA TRP A 162 -12.01 7.79 -28.25
C TRP A 162 -13.07 6.70 -28.07
N GLY A 163 -12.76 5.50 -28.52
CA GLY A 163 -13.70 4.39 -28.47
C GLY A 163 -13.14 3.15 -29.14
N PHE A 164 -14.03 2.25 -29.50
CA PHE A 164 -13.65 0.98 -30.11
C PHE A 164 -14.47 0.74 -31.38
N GLY A 165 -13.79 0.76 -32.54
CA GLY A 165 -14.38 0.37 -33.83
C GLY A 165 -14.97 -1.04 -33.81
N LYS A 166 -14.39 -1.97 -33.04
CA LYS A 166 -14.85 -3.36 -32.93
C LYS A 166 -15.32 -3.69 -31.51
N LEU A 167 -16.37 -3.00 -31.03
CA LEU A 167 -16.92 -3.24 -29.69
C LEU A 167 -17.47 -4.67 -29.58
N ILE A 168 -18.42 -5.02 -30.45
CA ILE A 168 -19.03 -6.35 -30.56
C ILE A 168 -19.36 -6.65 -32.02
N SER A 169 -19.15 -7.88 -32.47
CA SER A 169 -19.55 -8.31 -33.82
C SER A 169 -21.06 -8.19 -34.00
N LEU A 170 -21.51 -7.71 -35.16
CA LEU A 170 -22.93 -7.70 -35.52
C LEU A 170 -23.54 -9.10 -35.50
N SER A 171 -22.81 -10.11 -35.99
CA SER A 171 -23.31 -11.49 -36.00
C SER A 171 -23.55 -12.04 -34.59
N ILE A 172 -22.79 -11.57 -33.59
CA ILE A 172 -22.98 -11.95 -32.19
C ILE A 172 -24.11 -11.14 -31.58
N PHE A 173 -24.11 -9.82 -31.79
CA PHE A 173 -25.08 -8.91 -31.19
C PHE A 173 -26.51 -9.17 -31.67
N GLU A 174 -26.70 -9.41 -32.97
CA GLU A 174 -28.01 -9.60 -33.59
C GLU A 174 -28.55 -11.03 -33.51
N ASN A 175 -27.71 -12.00 -33.11
CA ASN A 175 -28.18 -13.34 -32.85
C ASN A 175 -29.01 -13.37 -31.56
N THR A 176 -30.31 -13.58 -31.70
CA THR A 176 -31.30 -13.58 -30.60
C THR A 176 -30.96 -14.58 -29.49
N ASN A 177 -30.22 -15.65 -29.79
CA ASN A 177 -29.79 -16.62 -28.78
C ASN A 177 -28.75 -16.04 -27.81
N ASN A 178 -27.97 -15.03 -28.23
CA ASN A 178 -26.94 -14.40 -27.41
C ASN A 178 -27.48 -13.37 -26.42
N GLY A 179 -28.70 -12.86 -26.62
CA GLY A 179 -29.42 -12.09 -25.61
C GLY A 179 -29.04 -10.61 -25.46
N TYR A 180 -28.31 -10.01 -26.42
CA TYR A 180 -27.98 -8.58 -26.41
C TYR A 180 -29.13 -7.67 -26.88
N ILE A 181 -30.10 -8.23 -27.60
CA ILE A 181 -31.34 -7.58 -28.00
C ILE A 181 -32.51 -8.38 -27.41
N VAL A 182 -33.34 -7.74 -26.59
CA VAL A 182 -34.55 -8.34 -26.00
C VAL A 182 -35.70 -7.37 -26.22
N GLN A 183 -36.82 -7.85 -26.79
CA GLN A 183 -37.99 -7.00 -27.11
C GLN A 183 -37.59 -5.75 -27.92
N ASP A 184 -36.79 -5.96 -28.97
CA ASP A 184 -36.24 -4.90 -29.84
C ASP A 184 -35.49 -3.79 -29.09
N THR A 185 -34.98 -4.12 -27.90
CA THR A 185 -34.29 -3.19 -27.01
C THR A 185 -32.87 -3.66 -26.74
N CYS A 186 -31.91 -2.74 -26.83
CA CYS A 186 -30.51 -3.00 -26.50
C CYS A 186 -29.92 -1.83 -25.68
N SER A 187 -28.84 -2.07 -24.94
CA SER A 187 -28.23 -1.04 -24.10
C SER A 187 -26.71 -1.05 -24.17
N PHE A 188 -26.16 0.15 -24.22
CA PHE A 188 -24.74 0.44 -24.25
C PHE A 188 -24.37 1.34 -23.08
N GLY A 189 -23.11 1.35 -22.68
CA GLY A 189 -22.68 2.29 -21.65
C GLY A 189 -21.20 2.58 -21.65
N ALA A 190 -20.82 3.50 -20.76
CA ALA A 190 -19.45 3.93 -20.58
C ALA A 190 -19.13 4.15 -19.11
N GLU A 191 -17.86 3.92 -18.79
CA GLU A 191 -17.22 4.24 -17.52
C GLU A 191 -15.96 5.04 -17.84
N ILE A 192 -15.91 6.24 -17.28
CA ILE A 192 -14.90 7.26 -17.53
C ILE A 192 -14.21 7.54 -16.20
N LEU A 193 -12.94 7.17 -16.09
CA LEU A 193 -12.11 7.50 -14.93
C LEU A 193 -10.99 8.44 -15.36
N ILE A 194 -10.88 9.60 -14.71
CA ILE A 194 -9.78 10.54 -14.98
C ILE A 194 -8.51 10.03 -14.32
N VAL A 195 -7.45 9.87 -15.11
CA VAL A 195 -6.12 9.48 -14.67
C VAL A 195 -5.29 10.75 -14.50
N LYS A 196 -4.99 11.11 -13.25
CA LYS A 196 -4.04 12.18 -12.94
C LYS A 196 -2.70 11.55 -12.53
N PRO A 197 -1.57 12.00 -13.09
CA PRO A 197 -0.27 11.56 -12.60
C PRO A 197 -0.10 11.99 -11.14
N ALA A 198 0.69 11.24 -10.38
CA ALA A 198 1.04 11.65 -9.03
C ALA A 198 1.85 12.95 -9.10
N GLU A 199 1.36 14.00 -8.43
CA GLU A 199 2.03 15.31 -8.37
C GLU A 199 3.05 15.37 -7.22
N ILE A 200 2.89 14.49 -6.24
CA ILE A 200 3.74 14.39 -5.06
C ILE A 200 4.26 12.97 -4.87
N GLN A 201 5.45 12.87 -4.30
CA GLN A 201 6.11 11.63 -3.92
C GLN A 201 6.60 11.72 -2.48
N GLU A 202 6.44 10.64 -1.74
CA GLU A 202 7.10 10.45 -0.45
C GLU A 202 8.54 9.97 -0.65
N LYS A 203 9.51 10.71 -0.11
CA LYS A 203 10.94 10.36 -0.13
C LYS A 203 11.44 10.09 1.29
N VAL A 204 11.74 8.82 1.56
CA VAL A 204 12.38 8.38 2.80
C VAL A 204 13.90 8.38 2.63
N THR A 205 14.60 9.16 3.46
CA THR A 205 16.06 9.28 3.44
C THR A 205 16.65 8.74 4.73
N PHE A 206 17.65 7.86 4.62
CA PHE A 206 18.35 7.29 5.77
C PHE A 206 19.61 8.10 6.06
N ILE A 207 19.58 8.90 7.13
CA ILE A 207 20.66 9.78 7.52
C ILE A 207 21.57 9.03 8.49
N SER A 208 22.80 8.75 8.08
CA SER A 208 23.85 8.22 8.95
C SER A 208 24.46 9.35 9.77
N ASN A 209 24.76 9.10 11.05
CA ASN A 209 25.31 10.07 12.01
C ASN A 209 24.56 11.42 11.97
N PRO A 210 23.24 11.43 12.21
CA PRO A 210 22.45 12.65 12.15
C PRO A 210 22.96 13.72 13.14
N PRO A 211 22.69 15.01 12.91
CA PRO A 211 23.02 16.07 13.86
C PRO A 211 22.43 15.79 15.25
N HIS A 212 23.17 16.15 16.30
CA HIS A 212 22.78 15.93 17.71
C HIS A 212 22.48 14.46 18.03
N ASN A 213 23.17 13.52 17.38
CA ASN A 213 22.92 12.09 17.54
C ASN A 213 23.26 11.50 18.92
N VAL A 214 23.99 12.21 19.78
CA VAL A 214 24.36 11.70 21.11
C VAL A 214 23.52 12.37 22.19
N PHE A 215 22.81 11.55 22.97
CA PHE A 215 22.09 11.95 24.17
C PHE A 215 22.67 11.25 25.40
N THR A 216 22.83 11.97 26.51
CA THR A 216 23.36 11.43 27.76
C THR A 216 22.38 11.64 28.91
N TRP A 217 22.15 10.59 29.69
CA TRP A 217 21.24 10.59 30.83
C TRP A 217 21.96 10.12 32.08
N LYS A 218 22.20 11.04 33.01
CA LYS A 218 22.78 10.76 34.34
C LYS A 218 21.68 10.64 35.38
N ILE A 219 21.72 9.57 36.15
CA ILE A 219 20.78 9.30 37.23
C ILE A 219 21.56 9.28 38.53
N LEU A 220 21.08 10.01 39.52
CA LEU A 220 21.64 10.06 40.87
C LEU A 220 20.79 9.20 41.81
N ARG A 221 21.39 8.77 42.93
CA ARG A 221 20.71 7.96 43.96
C ARG A 221 20.11 6.67 43.38
N PHE A 222 20.85 5.97 42.50
CA PHE A 222 20.37 4.78 41.79
C PHE A 222 19.86 3.69 42.74
N SER A 223 20.52 3.53 43.89
CA SER A 223 20.13 2.56 44.92
C SER A 223 18.71 2.77 45.47
N SER A 224 18.20 4.01 45.40
CA SER A 224 16.86 4.37 45.88
C SER A 224 15.74 4.10 44.88
N LEU A 225 16.05 3.70 43.65
CA LEU A 225 15.03 3.49 42.62
C LEU A 225 14.17 2.25 42.90
N GLU A 226 12.86 2.47 42.85
CA GLU A 226 11.81 1.45 42.92
C GLU A 226 11.78 0.55 41.69
N ASP A 227 11.07 -0.58 41.81
CA ASP A 227 10.81 -1.52 40.71
C ASP A 227 9.72 -1.00 39.76
N LYS A 228 10.08 -0.03 38.92
CA LYS A 228 9.22 0.52 37.87
C LYS A 228 10.05 1.04 36.71
N PHE A 229 9.39 1.32 35.59
CA PHE A 229 10.05 1.94 34.45
C PHE A 229 10.32 3.43 34.72
N TYR A 230 11.54 3.86 34.42
CA TYR A 230 11.95 5.26 34.40
C TYR A 230 12.30 5.67 32.98
N TYR A 231 12.01 6.92 32.64
CA TYR A 231 12.27 7.50 31.33
C TYR A 231 13.14 8.75 31.45
N SER A 232 14.00 8.98 30.46
CA SER A 232 14.71 10.25 30.31
C SER A 232 13.78 11.35 29.81
N ALA A 233 14.30 12.59 29.77
CA ALA A 233 13.71 13.62 28.93
C ALA A 233 13.77 13.21 27.45
N ASP A 234 12.86 13.79 26.66
CA ASP A 234 12.84 13.60 25.21
C ASP A 234 14.00 14.36 24.54
N PHE A 235 14.54 13.77 23.48
CA PHE A 235 15.58 14.38 22.65
C PHE A 235 15.25 14.18 21.17
N LEU A 236 15.44 15.23 20.36
CA LEU A 236 15.10 15.24 18.94
C LEU A 236 16.30 14.75 18.10
N VAL A 237 16.08 13.73 17.27
CA VAL A 237 17.05 13.31 16.25
C VAL A 237 16.32 13.02 14.94
N GLY A 238 16.74 13.70 13.87
CA GLY A 238 15.97 13.76 12.63
C GLY A 238 14.67 14.52 12.86
N ASP A 239 13.55 13.85 12.59
CA ASP A 239 12.21 14.43 12.70
C ASP A 239 11.40 13.90 13.88
N ARG A 240 12.03 13.06 14.70
CA ARG A 240 11.37 12.33 15.77
C ARG A 240 12.01 12.57 17.12
N TYR A 241 11.17 12.72 18.13
CA TYR A 241 11.59 12.73 19.52
C TYR A 241 11.81 11.30 19.99
N TRP A 242 12.84 11.12 20.80
CA TRP A 242 13.26 9.85 21.36
C TRP A 242 13.46 10.02 22.86
N ARG A 243 13.38 8.93 23.63
CA ARG A 243 13.79 8.92 25.03
C ARG A 243 14.39 7.58 25.40
N LEU A 244 15.26 7.56 26.40
CA LEU A 244 15.72 6.31 27.00
C LEU A 244 14.75 5.85 28.08
N GLY A 245 14.64 4.54 28.26
CA GLY A 245 13.89 3.97 29.38
C GLY A 245 14.46 2.65 29.87
N PHE A 246 14.30 2.40 31.17
CA PHE A 246 14.73 1.15 31.80
C PHE A 246 13.97 0.89 33.10
N ASN A 247 13.96 -0.37 33.55
CA ASN A 247 13.59 -0.75 34.92
C ASN A 247 14.88 -1.15 35.69
N PRO A 248 15.21 -0.53 36.85
CA PRO A 248 16.42 -0.81 37.62
C PRO A 248 16.50 -2.24 38.18
N LYS A 249 15.39 -2.99 38.24
CA LYS A 249 15.35 -4.38 38.73
C LYS A 249 15.33 -5.42 37.61
N GLY A 250 15.40 -5.00 36.35
CA GLY A 250 15.36 -5.89 35.19
C GLY A 250 14.05 -5.84 34.42
N ASP A 251 14.05 -6.44 33.23
CA ASP A 251 12.87 -6.64 32.39
C ASP A 251 12.96 -7.97 31.63
N GLY A 252 11.80 -8.55 31.29
CA GLY A 252 11.69 -9.83 30.57
C GLY A 252 12.61 -10.94 31.13
N ASP A 253 13.28 -11.67 30.23
CA ASP A 253 14.19 -12.78 30.56
C ASP A 253 15.48 -12.33 31.26
N GLY A 254 15.81 -11.03 31.20
CA GLY A 254 16.96 -10.47 31.93
C GLY A 254 16.67 -10.30 33.42
N ARG A 255 15.40 -10.31 33.81
CA ARG A 255 14.99 -10.13 35.20
C ARG A 255 15.25 -11.43 36.01
N PRO A 256 15.69 -11.33 37.28
CA PRO A 256 16.08 -10.14 38.05
C PRO A 256 17.58 -9.85 38.00
N HIS A 257 18.31 -10.34 37.00
CA HIS A 257 19.77 -10.42 37.03
C HIS A 257 20.49 -9.39 36.18
N ALA A 258 19.81 -8.76 35.22
CA ALA A 258 20.40 -7.84 34.26
C ALA A 258 19.64 -6.52 34.20
N LEU A 259 20.37 -5.46 33.89
CA LEU A 259 19.80 -4.14 33.65
C LEU A 259 19.44 -4.00 32.17
N PRO A 260 18.17 -3.74 31.82
CA PRO A 260 17.78 -3.45 30.45
C PRO A 260 18.04 -1.99 30.10
N LEU A 261 18.05 -1.66 28.81
CA LEU A 261 18.01 -0.30 28.33
C LEU A 261 17.29 -0.26 26.98
N PHE A 262 16.33 0.64 26.83
CA PHE A 262 15.53 0.78 25.63
C PHE A 262 15.53 2.21 25.11
N LEU A 263 15.47 2.34 23.79
CA LEU A 263 15.15 3.57 23.10
C LEU A 263 13.65 3.56 22.78
N PHE A 264 12.93 4.58 23.22
CA PHE A 264 11.52 4.78 22.94
C PHE A 264 11.36 5.88 21.91
N ALA A 265 10.55 5.62 20.90
CA ALA A 265 10.17 6.65 19.95
C ALA A 265 8.92 7.39 20.45
N GLN A 266 8.97 8.71 20.41
CA GLN A 266 7.92 9.63 20.84
C GLN A 266 7.31 10.33 19.62
N GLY A 267 6.71 11.49 19.83
CA GLY A 267 6.11 12.31 18.77
C GLY A 267 7.13 12.84 17.76
N PHE A 268 6.63 13.65 16.84
CA PHE A 268 7.42 14.27 15.78
C PHE A 268 7.62 15.76 16.05
N LYS A 269 8.68 16.36 15.50
CA LYS A 269 8.82 17.82 15.49
C LYS A 269 7.68 18.46 14.70
N GLU A 270 7.45 19.75 14.92
CA GLU A 270 6.42 20.50 14.19
C GLU A 270 6.65 20.39 12.66
N ASN A 271 5.55 20.21 11.91
CA ASN A 271 5.53 20.10 10.45
C ASN A 271 6.28 18.90 9.85
N ALA A 272 6.78 17.97 10.65
CA ALA A 272 7.34 16.73 10.14
C ALA A 272 6.25 15.76 9.63
N VAL A 273 6.60 14.98 8.62
CA VAL A 273 5.73 13.92 8.11
C VAL A 273 5.74 12.75 9.10
N ALA A 274 4.61 12.47 9.72
CA ALA A 274 4.47 11.38 10.69
C ALA A 274 4.45 10.02 9.97
N THR A 275 5.60 9.33 9.94
CA THR A 275 5.74 7.98 9.37
C THR A 275 6.38 7.01 10.35
N ASN A 276 6.40 5.72 10.02
CA ASN A 276 7.32 4.81 10.69
C ASN A 276 8.75 5.37 10.55
N THR A 277 9.53 5.25 11.62
CA THR A 277 10.88 5.81 11.68
C THR A 277 11.87 4.69 11.90
N TRP A 278 12.83 4.53 11.00
CA TRP A 278 13.98 3.70 11.25
C TRP A 278 14.85 4.38 12.30
N GLY A 279 15.17 3.68 13.38
CA GLY A 279 16.12 4.14 14.39
C GLY A 279 17.16 3.05 14.63
N ALA A 280 18.42 3.34 14.33
CA ALA A 280 19.56 2.54 14.70
C ALA A 280 20.40 3.30 15.73
N VAL A 281 20.69 2.66 16.86
CA VAL A 281 21.27 3.29 18.04
C VAL A 281 22.34 2.40 18.67
N ASN A 282 23.43 3.02 19.11
CA ASN A 282 24.35 2.44 20.09
C ASN A 282 23.87 2.85 21.48
N LEU A 283 23.34 1.90 22.23
CA LEU A 283 22.98 2.05 23.63
C LEU A 283 24.22 1.80 24.48
N ARG A 284 24.56 2.75 25.35
CA ARG A 284 25.78 2.73 26.16
C ARG A 284 25.50 2.90 27.64
N LEU A 285 26.18 2.11 28.46
CA LEU A 285 26.36 2.35 29.88
C LEU A 285 27.81 2.78 30.12
N LYS A 286 27.98 4.01 30.59
CA LYS A 286 29.31 4.61 30.76
C LYS A 286 30.01 3.99 31.96
N ASN A 287 31.24 3.57 31.73
CA ASN A 287 32.22 3.42 32.80
C ASN A 287 32.69 4.80 33.23
N GLN A 288 32.65 5.07 34.53
CA GLN A 288 32.94 6.39 35.09
C GLN A 288 34.39 6.51 35.59
N ARG A 289 35.19 5.44 35.46
CA ARG A 289 36.60 5.40 35.89
C ARG A 289 37.59 5.27 34.74
N ASN A 290 37.14 4.79 33.59
CA ASN A 290 37.96 4.62 32.39
C ASN A 290 37.07 4.62 31.13
N SER A 291 37.68 4.37 29.96
CA SER A 291 37.00 4.34 28.65
C SER A 291 36.28 3.01 28.33
N ASN A 292 36.29 2.02 29.23
CA ASN A 292 35.68 0.71 29.00
C ASN A 292 34.16 0.74 29.21
N HIS A 293 33.44 1.47 28.37
CA HIS A 293 31.99 1.55 28.39
C HIS A 293 31.35 0.24 27.89
N ARG A 294 30.19 -0.14 28.44
CA ARG A 294 29.37 -1.18 27.81
C ARG A 294 28.59 -0.54 26.67
N GLN A 295 28.63 -1.14 25.49
CA GLN A 295 27.89 -0.68 24.31
C GLN A 295 27.18 -1.87 23.65
N LEU A 296 25.92 -1.69 23.29
CA LEU A 296 25.16 -2.62 22.48
C LEU A 296 24.41 -1.86 21.38
N TYR A 297 24.35 -2.46 20.20
CA TYR A 297 23.63 -1.91 19.06
C TYR A 297 22.19 -2.42 19.03
N SER A 298 21.24 -1.55 18.72
CA SER A 298 19.84 -1.90 18.47
C SER A 298 19.33 -1.12 17.26
N ALA A 299 18.55 -1.76 16.40
CA ALA A 299 17.93 -1.10 15.27
C ALA A 299 16.56 -1.69 14.97
N ALA A 300 15.59 -0.83 14.69
CA ALA A 300 14.23 -1.24 14.38
C ALA A 300 13.48 -0.17 13.59
N TRP A 301 12.37 -0.59 13.00
CA TRP A 301 11.28 0.30 12.62
C TRP A 301 10.45 0.63 13.85
N TYR A 302 10.36 1.91 14.17
CA TYR A 302 9.47 2.42 15.20
C TYR A 302 8.16 2.87 14.55
N PRO A 303 7.00 2.38 15.01
CA PRO A 303 5.70 2.72 14.45
C PRO A 303 5.40 4.22 14.62
N ILE A 304 4.44 4.77 13.89
CA ILE A 304 4.03 6.19 14.00
C ILE A 304 3.65 6.57 15.44
N ARG A 305 3.00 5.68 16.19
CA ARG A 305 2.60 5.94 17.57
C ARG A 305 3.79 6.16 18.50
N SER A 306 3.57 6.96 19.53
CA SER A 306 4.52 7.19 20.62
C SER A 306 4.59 5.98 21.57
N ASP A 307 5.57 6.01 22.48
CA ASP A 307 5.76 5.00 23.54
C ASP A 307 6.05 3.57 23.08
N TYR A 308 6.55 3.41 21.86
CA TYR A 308 7.10 2.15 21.42
C TYR A 308 8.61 2.10 21.68
N GLY A 309 9.04 1.14 22.50
CA GLY A 309 10.43 0.95 22.91
C GLY A 309 11.06 -0.29 22.29
N VAL A 310 12.29 -0.15 21.80
CA VAL A 310 13.14 -1.27 21.36
C VAL A 310 14.54 -1.06 21.94
N GLY A 311 15.21 -2.15 22.30
CA GLY A 311 16.48 -2.06 22.99
C GLY A 311 17.05 -3.42 23.36
N VAL A 312 17.67 -3.48 24.52
CA VAL A 312 18.40 -4.65 25.01
C VAL A 312 17.93 -4.99 26.42
N ASN A 313 17.67 -6.27 26.67
CA ASN A 313 17.23 -6.75 27.99
C ASN A 313 18.40 -6.88 28.99
N ASN A 314 19.64 -6.80 28.51
CA ASN A 314 20.85 -6.94 29.32
C ASN A 314 22.00 -6.08 28.75
N ILE A 315 22.17 -4.87 29.29
CA ILE A 315 23.38 -4.06 29.04
C ILE A 315 24.51 -4.39 30.02
N ILE A 316 24.15 -4.86 31.22
CA ILE A 316 25.09 -5.31 32.26
C ILE A 316 24.35 -6.22 33.26
N LEU A 317 25.05 -7.21 33.82
CA LEU A 317 24.56 -7.95 34.98
C LEU A 317 24.54 -7.04 36.22
N LEU A 318 23.51 -7.17 37.06
CA LEU A 318 23.40 -6.40 38.29
C LEU A 318 24.52 -6.72 39.30
N SER A 319 25.10 -7.92 39.25
CA SER A 319 26.32 -8.26 40.01
C SER A 319 27.50 -7.40 39.59
N ASP A 320 27.74 -7.27 38.29
CA ASP A 320 28.84 -6.49 37.71
C ASP A 320 28.60 -4.98 37.87
N LEU A 321 27.35 -4.54 37.82
CA LEU A 321 26.99 -3.15 38.06
C LEU A 321 27.31 -2.73 39.51
N LYS A 322 27.06 -3.62 40.47
CA LYS A 322 27.25 -3.37 41.91
C LYS A 322 28.69 -3.54 42.36
N ASP A 323 29.54 -4.23 41.59
CA ASP A 323 30.97 -4.36 41.88
C ASP A 323 31.66 -2.99 41.68
N PRO A 324 32.13 -2.33 42.76
CA PRO A 324 32.73 -1.01 42.64
C PRO A 324 34.00 -1.02 41.79
N SER A 325 34.71 -2.15 41.68
CA SER A 325 35.93 -2.25 40.87
C SER A 325 35.64 -2.09 39.36
N LYS A 326 34.42 -2.41 38.92
CA LYS A 326 34.00 -2.32 37.51
C LYS A 326 33.70 -0.89 37.07
N GLY A 327 33.34 0.01 37.98
CA GLY A 327 33.25 1.45 37.71
C GLY A 327 32.01 1.95 36.97
N TYR A 328 30.93 1.15 36.87
CA TYR A 328 29.69 1.55 36.19
C TYR A 328 28.70 2.31 37.09
N LEU A 329 28.69 1.97 38.39
CA LEU A 329 27.96 2.70 39.43
C LEU A 329 28.99 3.39 40.35
N VAL A 330 29.05 4.73 40.32
CA VAL A 330 30.01 5.53 41.10
C VAL A 330 29.27 6.63 41.85
N ASN A 331 29.51 6.74 43.16
CA ASN A 331 28.83 7.70 44.04
C ASN A 331 27.29 7.61 43.92
N ASP A 332 26.79 6.37 43.86
CA ASP A 332 25.37 6.05 43.64
C ASP A 332 24.76 6.71 42.40
N ALA A 333 25.57 6.96 41.37
CA ALA A 333 25.15 7.51 40.09
C ALA A 333 25.49 6.56 38.94
N ILE A 334 24.59 6.49 37.96
CA ILE A 334 24.74 5.74 36.71
C ILE A 334 24.55 6.69 35.52
N ILE A 335 25.23 6.42 34.40
CA ILE A 335 25.15 7.27 33.21
C ILE A 335 24.88 6.40 31.98
N PHE A 336 23.74 6.63 31.34
CA PHE A 336 23.40 6.05 30.04
C PHE A 336 23.67 7.04 28.92
N GLU A 337 23.94 6.52 27.74
CA GLU A 337 24.12 7.30 26.53
C GLU A 337 23.44 6.57 25.35
N ALA A 338 22.76 7.33 24.50
CA ALA A 338 22.24 6.87 23.23
C ALA A 338 22.97 7.62 22.13
N GLU A 339 23.65 6.89 21.25
CA GLU A 339 24.21 7.44 20.01
C GLU A 339 23.38 6.92 18.83
N MET A 340 22.57 7.79 18.24
CA MET A 340 21.79 7.49 17.04
C MET A 340 22.75 7.36 15.84
N VAL A 341 22.97 6.13 15.40
CA VAL A 341 23.85 5.80 14.27
C VAL A 341 23.18 6.13 12.94
N LYS A 342 21.87 5.89 12.85
CA LYS A 342 21.09 6.15 11.65
C LYS A 342 19.63 6.39 11.99
N VAL A 343 19.02 7.39 11.34
CA VAL A 343 17.59 7.68 11.44
C VAL A 343 17.00 7.90 10.06
N SER A 344 15.76 7.46 9.83
CA SER A 344 15.03 7.86 8.61
C SER A 344 14.33 9.20 8.79
N VAL A 345 14.33 10.03 7.75
CA VAL A 345 13.53 11.25 7.63
C VAL A 345 12.69 11.17 6.36
N THR A 346 11.43 11.55 6.46
CA THR A 346 10.46 11.48 5.36
C THR A 346 10.07 12.86 4.91
N ASN A 347 10.14 13.11 3.60
CA ASN A 347 9.70 14.37 2.99
C ASN A 347 8.68 14.09 1.89
N ILE A 348 7.69 14.97 1.75
CA ILE A 348 6.83 15.03 0.57
C ILE A 348 7.48 15.99 -0.43
N VAL A 349 7.77 15.50 -1.63
CA VAL A 349 8.40 16.28 -2.71
C VAL A 349 7.51 16.25 -3.95
N SER A 350 7.56 17.29 -4.78
CA SER A 350 6.93 17.24 -6.10
C SER A 350 7.66 16.24 -7.00
N VAL A 351 6.90 15.56 -7.87
CA VAL A 351 7.44 14.61 -8.86
C VAL A 351 8.08 15.32 -10.03
#